data_AF-A0A3C0FZC9-F1
#
_entry.id   AF-A0A3C0FZC9-F1
#
_cell.length_a   1.000
_cell.length_b   1.000
_cell.length_c   1.000
_cell.angle_alpha   90.00
_cell.angle_beta   90.00
_cell.angle_gamma   90.00
#
_symmetry.space_group_name_H-M   'P 1'
#
loop_
_entity.id
_entity.type
_entity.pdbx_description
1 polymer ?
#
loop_
_entity_poly.entity_id
_entity_poly.type
_entity_poly.pdbx_seq_one_letter_code
_entity_poly.pdbx_strand_id
1 'polypeptide(L)'
;MSIFFAFKIFKNFNPNNEIAALPAQPFGGWLILPIIGIVLTPILILAQIFDTGYFNNSIWEGFEYAGYDNVGFLKLYLGMELFYNFTFLVFVILTIILLFKKRTCTPIMMMIFYGCNLVIILLESFLLNQFGIPDPTVGSDIFRAALSAAIWIPYFLYSDRVKHTFVTTYNKSKSITAESFIKNTVQ
;
A
#
# COMPACT_ATOMS: atom_id res chain seq x y z
N MET A 1 -6.33 8.37 11.75
CA MET A 1 -6.23 6.97 12.24
C MET A 1 -5.09 6.19 11.59
N SER A 2 -4.82 6.39 10.30
CA SER A 2 -3.88 5.60 9.48
C SER A 2 -2.43 5.60 10.01
N ILE A 3 -1.94 6.76 10.47
CA ILE A 3 -0.59 6.92 11.02
C ILE A 3 -0.41 6.11 12.33
N PHE A 4 -1.40 6.11 13.21
CA PHE A 4 -1.34 5.36 14.47
C PHE A 4 -1.27 3.85 14.23
N PHE A 5 -2.06 3.35 13.28
CA PHE A 5 -2.04 1.94 12.89
C PHE A 5 -0.71 1.55 12.23
N ALA A 6 -0.20 2.39 11.33
CA ALA A 6 1.13 2.27 10.73
C ALA A 6 2.24 2.20 11.81
N PHE A 7 2.22 3.10 12.80
CA PHE A 7 3.17 3.08 13.92
C PHE A 7 3.03 1.85 14.81
N LYS A 8 1.80 1.40 15.08
CA LYS A 8 1.52 0.22 15.90
C LYS A 8 2.05 -1.03 15.22
N ILE A 9 1.81 -1.20 13.92
CA ILE A 9 2.37 -2.34 13.17
C ILE A 9 3.90 -2.24 13.12
N PHE A 10 4.45 -1.06 12.87
CA PHE A 10 5.89 -0.83 12.80
C PHE A 10 6.66 -1.24 14.08
N LYS A 11 6.08 -1.06 15.27
CA LYS A 11 6.74 -1.37 16.55
C LYS A 11 6.47 -2.78 17.06
N ASN A 12 5.27 -3.31 16.85
CA ASN A 12 4.81 -4.51 17.57
C ASN A 12 4.70 -5.76 16.68
N PHE A 13 4.70 -5.60 15.36
CA PHE A 13 4.67 -6.74 14.45
C PHE A 13 6.11 -7.07 14.05
N ASN A 14 6.59 -8.25 14.42
CA ASN A 14 7.83 -8.83 13.92
C ASN A 14 7.55 -10.32 13.74
N PRO A 15 7.07 -10.76 12.56
CA PRO A 15 6.89 -12.18 12.32
C PRO A 15 8.22 -12.89 12.56
N ASN A 16 8.16 -13.99 13.31
CA ASN A 16 9.34 -14.74 13.70
C ASN A 16 10.00 -15.28 12.43
N ASN A 17 11.26 -14.91 12.21
CA ASN A 17 12.07 -15.44 11.14
C ASN A 17 13.27 -16.10 11.81
N GLU A 18 13.37 -17.43 11.72
CA GLU A 18 14.45 -18.22 12.32
C GLU A 18 15.84 -17.74 11.85
N ILE A 19 15.88 -17.04 10.71
CA ILE A 19 17.08 -16.51 10.05
C ILE A 19 17.32 -15.02 10.42
N ALA A 20 16.52 -14.43 11.31
CA ALA A 20 16.59 -13.01 11.67
C ALA A 20 17.96 -12.53 12.21
N ALA A 21 18.83 -13.45 12.63
CA ALA A 21 20.19 -13.16 13.11
C ALA A 21 21.27 -13.14 12.00
N LEU A 22 20.95 -13.57 10.77
CA LEU A 22 21.92 -13.59 9.66
C LEU A 22 22.03 -12.23 8.97
N PRO A 23 23.17 -11.90 8.34
CA PRO A 23 23.30 -10.69 7.53
C PRO A 23 22.31 -10.71 6.36
N ALA A 24 21.56 -9.62 6.21
CA ALA A 24 20.51 -9.50 5.20
C ALA A 24 21.09 -9.52 3.78
N GLN A 25 20.60 -10.42 2.93
CA GLN A 25 21.02 -10.47 1.53
C GLN A 25 20.64 -9.18 0.78
N PRO A 26 21.45 -8.73 -0.20
CA PRO A 26 21.12 -7.57 -1.03
C PRO A 26 19.90 -7.83 -1.92
N PHE A 27 19.23 -6.76 -2.37
CA PHE A 27 18.16 -6.88 -3.35
C PHE A 27 18.71 -7.47 -4.65
N GLY A 28 17.96 -8.37 -5.28
CA GLY A 28 18.42 -9.03 -6.50
C GLY A 28 17.39 -9.99 -7.09
N GLY A 29 17.65 -10.44 -8.32
CA GLY A 29 16.80 -11.38 -9.04
C GLY A 29 15.36 -10.88 -9.22
N TRP A 30 14.40 -11.80 -9.11
CA TRP A 30 12.98 -11.54 -9.29
C TRP A 30 12.37 -10.53 -8.29
N LEU A 31 13.02 -10.30 -7.15
CA LEU A 31 12.55 -9.35 -6.13
C LEU A 31 12.64 -7.89 -6.61
N ILE A 32 13.45 -7.59 -7.63
CA ILE A 32 13.59 -6.23 -8.16
C ILE A 32 12.28 -5.74 -8.79
N LEU A 33 11.54 -6.61 -9.48
CA LEU A 33 10.29 -6.26 -10.15
C LEU A 33 9.22 -5.70 -9.19
N PRO A 34 8.85 -6.37 -8.08
CA PRO A 34 7.87 -5.83 -7.15
C PRO A 34 8.41 -4.61 -6.37
N ILE A 35 9.74 -4.47 -6.23
CA ILE A 35 10.35 -3.26 -5.65
C ILE A 35 10.13 -2.06 -6.56
N ILE A 36 10.37 -2.19 -7.86
CA ILE A 36 10.11 -1.11 -8.82
C ILE A 36 8.64 -0.74 -8.80
N GLY A 37 7.75 -1.76 -8.82
CA GLY A 37 6.30 -1.55 -8.76
C GLY A 37 5.89 -0.69 -7.58
N ILE A 38 6.25 -1.10 -6.34
CA ILE A 38 5.84 -0.38 -5.13
C ILE A 38 6.48 1.02 -5.04
N VAL A 39 7.67 1.23 -5.59
CA VAL A 39 8.34 2.55 -5.59
C VAL A 39 7.67 3.52 -6.56
N LEU A 40 7.12 3.03 -7.67
CA LEU A 40 6.38 3.87 -8.63
C LEU A 40 4.94 4.17 -8.17
N THR A 41 4.33 3.28 -7.38
CA THR A 41 2.93 3.41 -6.94
C THR A 41 2.56 4.77 -6.32
N PRO A 42 3.35 5.40 -5.42
CA PRO A 42 3.00 6.72 -4.89
C PRO A 42 2.84 7.80 -5.95
N ILE A 43 3.66 7.73 -7.01
CA ILE A 43 3.61 8.69 -8.13
C ILE A 43 2.32 8.49 -8.91
N LEU A 44 1.93 7.23 -9.15
CA LEU A 44 0.68 6.89 -9.84
C LEU A 44 -0.55 7.31 -9.04
N ILE A 45 -0.57 7.08 -7.72
CA ILE A 45 -1.69 7.51 -6.85
C ILE A 45 -1.79 9.04 -6.86
N LEU A 46 -0.67 9.75 -6.78
CA LEU A 46 -0.68 11.22 -6.84
C LEU A 46 -1.19 11.72 -8.19
N ALA A 47 -0.74 11.13 -9.30
CA ALA A 47 -1.23 11.46 -10.63
C ALA A 47 -2.75 11.25 -10.72
N GLN A 48 -3.26 10.11 -10.27
CA GLN A 48 -4.70 9.81 -10.22
C GLN A 48 -5.47 10.85 -9.39
N ILE A 49 -4.96 11.27 -8.23
CA ILE A 49 -5.60 12.31 -7.41
C ILE A 49 -5.77 13.63 -8.16
N PHE A 50 -4.77 14.02 -8.96
CA PHE A 50 -4.86 15.24 -9.75
C PHE A 50 -5.73 15.08 -11.01
N ASP A 51 -5.63 13.94 -11.68
CA ASP A 51 -6.36 13.65 -12.91
C ASP A 51 -7.87 13.50 -12.67
N THR A 52 -8.29 12.88 -11.56
CA THR A 52 -9.70 12.79 -11.17
C THR A 52 -10.31 14.16 -10.84
N GLY A 53 -9.48 15.17 -10.55
CA GLY A 53 -9.96 16.53 -10.34
C GLY A 53 -10.77 16.73 -9.07
N TYR A 54 -10.49 15.96 -8.00
CA TYR A 54 -11.23 16.06 -6.72
C TYR A 54 -11.26 17.47 -6.11
N PHE A 55 -10.29 18.32 -6.46
CA PHE A 55 -10.20 19.71 -6.00
C PHE A 55 -10.95 20.71 -6.90
N ASN A 56 -11.64 20.24 -7.94
CA ASN A 56 -12.47 21.03 -8.83
C ASN A 56 -13.96 20.84 -8.48
N ASN A 57 -14.64 21.93 -8.10
CA ASN A 57 -16.08 21.91 -7.79
C ASN A 57 -16.94 21.34 -8.93
N SER A 58 -16.49 21.47 -10.20
CA SER A 58 -17.23 20.95 -11.35
C SER A 58 -17.42 19.44 -11.32
N ILE A 59 -16.51 18.67 -10.70
CA ILE A 59 -16.68 17.20 -10.57
C ILE A 59 -17.80 16.89 -9.55
N TRP A 60 -17.86 17.65 -8.46
CA TRP A 60 -18.86 17.46 -7.40
C TRP A 60 -20.27 17.85 -7.86
N GLU A 61 -20.39 18.94 -8.61
CA GLU A 61 -21.66 19.41 -9.19
C GLU A 61 -22.04 18.63 -10.45
N GLY A 62 -21.06 18.04 -11.13
CA GLY A 62 -21.27 17.24 -12.35
C GLY A 62 -22.27 16.10 -12.17
N PHE A 63 -22.34 15.50 -10.98
CA PHE A 63 -23.33 14.46 -10.67
C PHE A 63 -24.77 14.97 -10.66
N GLU A 64 -25.00 16.24 -10.28
CA GLU A 64 -26.33 16.86 -10.34
C GLU A 64 -26.74 17.13 -11.79
N TYR A 65 -25.81 17.64 -12.59
CA TYR A 65 -26.06 17.93 -14.00
C TYR A 65 -26.24 16.68 -14.87
N ALA A 66 -25.62 15.57 -14.49
CA ALA A 66 -25.75 14.29 -15.19
C ALA A 66 -27.09 13.57 -14.93
N GLY A 67 -27.92 14.07 -14.00
CA GLY A 67 -29.27 13.52 -13.76
C GLY A 67 -29.29 12.17 -13.06
N TYR A 68 -28.25 11.83 -12.28
CA TYR A 68 -28.23 10.61 -11.48
C TYR A 68 -29.23 10.69 -10.30
N ASP A 69 -30.03 9.65 -10.10
CA ASP A 69 -31.04 9.60 -9.04
C ASP A 69 -30.44 9.68 -7.61
N ASN A 70 -29.19 9.26 -7.44
CA ASN A 70 -28.53 9.11 -6.14
C ASN A 70 -27.30 10.01 -5.96
N VAL A 71 -27.41 11.30 -6.34
CA VAL A 71 -26.32 12.29 -6.24
C VAL A 71 -25.63 12.29 -4.87
N GLY A 72 -26.39 12.23 -3.77
CA GLY A 72 -25.83 12.25 -2.42
C GLY A 72 -24.89 11.07 -2.14
N PHE A 73 -25.24 9.88 -2.65
CA PHE A 73 -24.39 8.70 -2.54
C PHE A 73 -23.12 8.84 -3.39
N LEU A 74 -23.23 9.35 -4.62
CA LEU A 74 -22.08 9.54 -5.52
C LEU A 74 -21.07 10.54 -4.96
N LYS A 75 -21.54 11.64 -4.36
CA LYS A 75 -20.68 12.60 -3.65
C LYS A 75 -19.98 11.94 -2.44
N LEU A 76 -20.72 11.13 -1.68
CA LEU A 76 -20.13 10.38 -0.55
C LEU A 76 -19.07 9.38 -1.05
N TYR A 77 -19.36 8.65 -2.13
CA TYR A 77 -18.43 7.74 -2.77
C TYR A 77 -17.15 8.44 -3.22
N LEU A 78 -17.26 9.57 -3.92
CA LEU A 78 -16.10 10.35 -4.38
C LEU A 78 -15.25 10.83 -3.19
N GLY A 79 -15.88 11.28 -2.10
CA GLY A 79 -15.17 11.65 -0.87
C GLY A 79 -14.48 10.46 -0.19
N MET A 80 -15.11 9.29 -0.19
CA MET A 80 -14.54 8.05 0.34
C MET A 80 -13.36 7.54 -0.51
N GLU A 81 -13.45 7.68 -1.83
CA GLU A 81 -12.38 7.34 -2.78
C GLU A 81 -11.14 8.21 -2.55
N LEU A 82 -11.32 9.53 -2.42
CA LEU A 82 -10.23 10.45 -2.08
C LEU A 82 -9.58 10.10 -0.72
N PHE A 83 -10.41 9.85 0.30
CA PHE A 83 -9.92 9.45 1.63
C PHE A 83 -9.13 8.13 1.58
N TYR A 84 -9.62 7.16 0.81
CA TYR A 84 -8.94 5.90 0.57
C TYR A 84 -7.59 6.13 -0.12
N ASN A 85 -7.53 6.92 -1.20
CA ASN A 85 -6.30 7.21 -1.93
C ASN A 85 -5.22 7.82 -1.03
N PHE A 86 -5.58 8.77 -0.16
CA PHE A 86 -4.64 9.31 0.84
C PHE A 86 -4.18 8.27 1.86
N THR A 87 -5.10 7.46 2.38
CA THR A 87 -4.77 6.41 3.34
C THR A 87 -3.87 5.34 2.72
N PHE A 88 -4.14 4.96 1.48
CA PHE A 88 -3.36 4.00 0.72
C PHE A 88 -1.97 4.54 0.37
N LEU A 89 -1.86 5.82 0.01
CA LEU A 89 -0.58 6.50 -0.19
C LEU A 89 0.32 6.42 1.05
N VAL A 90 -0.23 6.71 2.24
CA VAL A 90 0.51 6.59 3.52
C VAL A 90 0.95 5.14 3.76
N PHE A 91 0.08 4.17 3.48
CA PHE A 91 0.41 2.75 3.61
C PHE A 91 1.54 2.32 2.66
N VAL A 92 1.51 2.74 1.41
CA VAL A 92 2.56 2.44 0.41
C VAL A 92 3.89 3.08 0.85
N ILE A 93 3.90 4.34 1.27
CA ILE A 93 5.11 5.01 1.78
C ILE A 93 5.69 4.26 2.98
N LEU A 94 4.85 3.85 3.94
CA LEU A 94 5.32 3.02 5.07
C LEU A 94 5.95 1.71 4.59
N THR A 95 5.30 1.05 3.63
CA THR A 95 5.78 -0.23 3.07
C THR A 95 7.13 -0.06 2.40
N ILE A 96 7.34 1.03 1.64
CA ILE A 96 8.63 1.38 1.04
C ILE A 96 9.70 1.59 2.14
N ILE A 97 9.38 2.31 3.21
CA ILE A 97 10.32 2.53 4.34
C ILE A 97 10.69 1.19 5.00
N LEU A 98 9.72 0.30 5.21
CA LEU A 98 9.96 -1.03 5.77
C LEU A 98 10.81 -1.91 4.84
N LEU A 99 10.57 -1.80 3.53
CA LEU A 99 11.28 -2.51 2.49
C LEU A 99 12.76 -2.15 2.46
N PHE A 100 13.10 -0.87 2.44
CA PHE A 100 14.50 -0.43 2.49
C PHE A 100 15.18 -0.74 3.82
N LYS A 101 14.41 -0.82 4.91
CA LYS A 101 14.89 -1.32 6.21
C LYS A 101 14.98 -2.84 6.29
N LYS A 102 14.68 -3.57 5.21
CA LYS A 102 14.69 -5.04 5.11
C LYS A 102 13.99 -5.72 6.27
N ARG A 103 12.85 -5.17 6.69
CA ARG A 103 12.08 -5.64 7.84
C ARG A 103 11.36 -6.95 7.56
N THR A 104 11.29 -7.84 8.54
CA THR A 104 10.56 -9.12 8.42
C THR A 104 9.06 -8.95 8.13
N CYS A 105 8.48 -7.79 8.42
CA CYS A 105 7.08 -7.47 8.08
C CYS A 105 6.85 -7.13 6.60
N THR A 106 7.90 -6.76 5.87
CA THR A 106 7.78 -6.26 4.49
C THR A 106 7.05 -7.25 3.57
N PRO A 107 7.37 -8.57 3.57
CA PRO A 107 6.66 -9.54 2.74
C PRO A 107 5.15 -9.54 3.00
N ILE A 108 4.74 -9.42 4.27
CA ILE A 108 3.33 -9.37 4.66
C ILE A 108 2.68 -8.08 4.16
N MET A 109 3.36 -6.94 4.26
CA MET A 109 2.86 -5.67 3.72
C MET A 109 2.70 -5.72 2.21
N MET A 110 3.64 -6.34 1.49
CA MET A 110 3.53 -6.53 0.04
C MET A 110 2.34 -7.42 -0.32
N MET A 111 2.06 -8.48 0.44
CA MET A 111 0.87 -9.31 0.22
C MET A 111 -0.43 -8.54 0.46
N ILE A 112 -0.49 -7.77 1.55
CA ILE A 112 -1.64 -6.90 1.85
C ILE A 112 -1.82 -5.88 0.73
N PHE A 113 -0.74 -5.29 0.21
CA PHE A 113 -0.78 -4.37 -0.92
C PHE A 113 -1.47 -4.99 -2.15
N TYR A 114 -1.02 -6.17 -2.60
CA TYR A 114 -1.62 -6.83 -3.76
C TYR A 114 -3.06 -7.27 -3.51
N GLY A 115 -3.37 -7.77 -2.31
CA GLY A 115 -4.73 -8.16 -1.92
C GLY A 115 -5.68 -6.97 -1.88
N CYS A 116 -5.28 -5.87 -1.23
CA CYS A 116 -6.05 -4.63 -1.18
C CYS A 116 -6.29 -4.04 -2.57
N ASN A 117 -5.26 -4.01 -3.43
CA ASN A 117 -5.40 -3.50 -4.79
C ASN A 117 -6.47 -4.28 -5.58
N LEU A 118 -6.44 -5.61 -5.51
CA LEU A 118 -7.43 -6.45 -6.17
C LEU A 118 -8.84 -6.22 -5.61
N VAL A 119 -9.00 -6.18 -4.29
CA VAL A 119 -10.31 -5.96 -3.64
C VAL A 119 -10.89 -4.60 -4.03
N ILE A 120 -10.07 -3.56 -4.10
CA ILE A 120 -10.52 -2.21 -4.40
C ILE A 120 -10.99 -2.10 -5.85
N ILE A 121 -10.23 -2.63 -6.81
CA ILE A 121 -10.65 -2.65 -8.22
C ILE A 121 -11.98 -3.40 -8.39
N LEU A 122 -12.17 -4.51 -7.66
CA LEU A 122 -13.45 -5.25 -7.68
C LEU A 122 -14.60 -4.44 -7.07
N LEU A 123 -14.36 -3.73 -5.97
CA LEU A 123 -15.38 -2.88 -5.33
C LEU A 123 -15.75 -1.68 -6.20
N GLU A 124 -14.76 -0.99 -6.78
CA GLU A 124 -15.00 0.12 -7.71
C GLU A 124 -15.78 -0.35 -8.94
N SER A 125 -15.37 -1.46 -9.55
CA SER A 125 -16.09 -2.06 -10.68
C SER A 125 -17.55 -2.40 -10.34
N PHE A 126 -17.79 -3.01 -9.17
CA PHE A 126 -19.14 -3.34 -8.71
C PHE A 126 -19.99 -2.09 -8.51
N LEU A 127 -19.42 -1.04 -7.91
CA LEU A 127 -20.11 0.22 -7.68
C LEU A 127 -20.42 0.94 -9.00
N LEU A 128 -19.45 1.09 -9.90
CA LEU A 128 -19.66 1.73 -11.20
C LEU A 128 -20.74 1.01 -12.02
N ASN A 129 -20.76 -0.32 -11.98
CA ASN A 129 -21.81 -1.11 -12.63
C ASN A 129 -23.20 -0.84 -12.03
N GLN A 130 -23.30 -0.73 -10.71
CA GLN A 130 -24.56 -0.42 -10.00
C GLN A 130 -25.12 0.95 -10.38
N PHE A 131 -24.27 1.92 -10.72
CA PHE A 131 -24.66 3.26 -11.18
C PHE A 131 -24.77 3.38 -12.71
N GLY A 132 -24.57 2.28 -13.45
CA GLY A 132 -24.62 2.27 -14.91
C GLY A 132 -23.54 3.12 -15.57
N ILE A 133 -22.41 3.34 -14.88
CA ILE A 133 -21.27 4.09 -15.41
C ILE A 133 -20.39 3.12 -16.20
N PRO A 134 -20.31 3.24 -17.53
CA PRO A 134 -19.49 2.36 -18.34
C PRO A 134 -18.02 2.68 -18.13
N ASP A 135 -17.24 1.68 -17.76
CA ASP A 135 -15.79 1.76 -17.72
C ASP A 135 -15.19 0.65 -18.62
N PRO A 136 -14.58 1.02 -19.76
CA PRO A 136 -14.02 0.06 -20.71
C PRO A 136 -12.74 -0.62 -20.21
N THR A 137 -12.06 -0.10 -19.18
CA THR A 137 -10.78 -0.66 -18.72
C THR A 137 -10.93 -1.70 -17.61
N VAL A 138 -12.09 -1.74 -16.93
CA VAL A 138 -12.42 -2.66 -15.82
C VAL A 138 -11.90 -4.08 -16.01
N GLY A 139 -12.23 -4.72 -17.15
CA GLY A 139 -11.87 -6.11 -17.39
C GLY A 139 -10.35 -6.32 -17.44
N SER A 140 -9.64 -5.36 -18.04
CA SER A 140 -8.18 -5.39 -18.12
C SER A 140 -7.51 -5.08 -16.77
N ASP A 141 -8.09 -4.21 -15.97
CA ASP A 141 -7.57 -3.82 -14.67
C ASP A 141 -7.76 -4.94 -13.63
N ILE A 142 -8.94 -5.56 -13.59
CA ILE A 142 -9.19 -6.76 -12.78
C ILE A 142 -8.21 -7.87 -13.17
N PHE A 143 -8.05 -8.15 -14.47
CA PHE A 143 -7.16 -9.20 -14.93
C PHE A 143 -5.70 -8.94 -14.52
N ARG A 144 -5.20 -7.72 -14.72
CA ARG A 144 -3.83 -7.33 -14.33
C ARG A 144 -3.63 -7.42 -12.82
N ALA A 145 -4.59 -6.97 -12.03
CA ALA A 145 -4.53 -7.03 -10.57
C ALA A 145 -4.56 -8.48 -10.06
N ALA A 146 -5.45 -9.31 -10.61
CA ALA A 146 -5.56 -10.72 -10.26
C ALA A 146 -4.29 -11.49 -10.63
N LEU A 147 -3.74 -11.25 -11.82
CA LEU A 147 -2.50 -11.86 -12.27
C LEU A 147 -1.32 -11.43 -11.39
N SER A 148 -1.23 -10.14 -11.07
CA SER A 148 -0.19 -9.62 -10.17
C SER A 148 -0.29 -10.24 -8.78
N ALA A 149 -1.50 -10.33 -8.20
CA ALA A 149 -1.72 -10.95 -6.90
C ALA A 149 -1.37 -12.45 -6.93
N ALA A 150 -1.78 -13.18 -7.97
CA ALA A 150 -1.50 -14.60 -8.13
C ALA A 150 -0.01 -14.92 -8.29
N ILE A 151 0.78 -14.01 -8.87
CA ILE A 151 2.23 -14.17 -9.00
C ILE A 151 2.94 -13.77 -7.71
N TRP A 152 2.66 -12.57 -7.20
CA TRP A 152 3.46 -11.98 -6.14
C TRP A 152 3.12 -12.50 -4.75
N ILE A 153 1.86 -12.81 -4.45
CA ILE A 153 1.49 -13.31 -3.12
C ILE A 153 2.21 -14.63 -2.81
N PRO A 154 2.16 -15.67 -3.67
CA PRO A 154 2.92 -16.91 -3.43
C PRO A 154 4.44 -16.69 -3.40
N TYR A 155 4.96 -15.78 -4.22
CA TYR A 155 6.39 -15.43 -4.20
C TYR A 155 6.82 -14.87 -2.84
N PHE A 156 6.05 -13.93 -2.27
CA PHE A 156 6.34 -13.36 -0.96
C PHE A 156 6.10 -14.33 0.22
N LEU A 157 5.27 -15.37 0.03
CA LEU A 157 5.07 -16.44 1.01
C LEU A 157 6.21 -17.45 1.05
N TYR A 158 6.60 -17.96 -0.12
CA TYR A 158 7.42 -19.17 -0.20
C TYR A 158 8.86 -18.93 -0.61
N SER A 159 9.20 -17.81 -1.23
CA SER A 159 10.54 -17.58 -1.77
C SER A 159 11.62 -17.50 -0.69
N ASP A 160 12.64 -18.35 -0.79
CA ASP A 160 13.81 -18.31 0.08
C ASP A 160 14.56 -16.98 -0.03
N ARG A 161 14.59 -16.39 -1.22
CA ARG A 161 15.19 -15.06 -1.45
C ARG A 161 14.50 -13.99 -0.63
N VAL A 162 13.17 -14.01 -0.56
CA VAL A 162 12.39 -13.07 0.27
C VAL A 162 12.74 -13.27 1.73
N LYS A 163 12.74 -14.51 2.21
CA LYS A 163 13.07 -14.85 3.61
C LYS A 163 14.49 -14.44 4.01
N HIS A 164 15.46 -14.55 3.11
CA HIS A 164 16.86 -14.20 3.34
C HIS A 164 17.16 -12.70 3.16
N THR A 165 16.31 -11.98 2.42
CA THR A 165 16.44 -10.52 2.26
C THR A 165 15.84 -9.80 3.46
N PHE A 166 14.65 -10.22 3.91
CA PHE A 166 13.86 -9.55 4.95
C PHE A 166 14.05 -10.20 6.33
N VAL A 167 15.22 -9.99 6.93
CA VAL A 167 15.63 -10.60 8.20
C VAL A 167 15.63 -9.63 9.39
N THR A 168 15.49 -8.32 9.15
CA THR A 168 15.65 -7.31 10.22
C THR A 168 14.40 -7.22 11.10
N THR A 169 14.55 -7.46 12.41
CA THR A 169 13.48 -7.27 13.41
C THR A 169 13.66 -5.95 14.16
N TYR A 170 12.57 -5.39 14.71
CA TYR A 170 12.66 -4.24 15.59
C TYR A 170 13.22 -4.66 16.96
N ASN A 171 14.50 -4.39 17.21
CA ASN A 171 15.11 -4.61 18.51
C ASN A 171 14.96 -3.36 19.41
N LYS A 172 14.05 -3.42 20.38
CA LYS A 172 13.77 -2.35 21.35
C LYS A 172 14.98 -1.98 22.21
N SER A 173 15.93 -2.89 22.42
CA SER A 173 17.16 -2.64 23.20
C SER A 173 18.06 -1.60 22.52
N LYS A 174 18.28 -1.73 21.20
CA LYS A 174 19.16 -0.84 20.43
C LYS A 174 18.62 0.60 20.35
N SER A 175 17.30 0.78 20.33
CA SER A 175 16.67 2.12 20.35
C SER A 175 16.80 2.81 21.71
N ILE A 176 16.68 2.07 22.81
CA ILE A 176 16.82 2.63 24.17
C ILE A 176 18.27 3.05 24.42
N THR A 177 19.25 2.23 23.98
CA THR A 177 20.67 2.57 24.07
C THR A 177 21.01 3.80 23.21
N ALA A 178 20.55 3.89 21.97
CA ALA A 178 20.81 5.06 21.13
C ALA A 178 20.21 6.35 21.73
N GLU A 179 18.98 6.28 22.28
CA GLU A 179 18.34 7.41 22.97
C GLU A 179 19.09 7.81 24.26
N SER A 180 19.59 6.84 25.03
CA SER A 180 20.37 7.13 26.25
C SER A 180 21.73 7.74 25.93
N PHE A 181 22.41 7.27 24.87
CA PHE A 181 23.70 7.82 24.44
C PHE A 181 23.56 9.26 23.92
N ILE A 182 22.55 9.55 23.10
CA ILE A 182 22.29 10.92 22.63
C ILE A 182 21.97 11.84 23.80
N LYS A 183 21.15 11.39 24.76
CA LYS A 183 20.81 12.20 25.95
C LYS A 183 22.01 12.49 26.84
N ASN A 184 22.98 11.57 26.93
CA ASN A 184 24.20 11.73 27.72
C ASN A 184 25.31 12.53 27.01
N THR A 185 25.22 12.75 25.70
CA THR A 185 26.24 13.51 24.93
C THR A 185 25.85 14.99 24.71
N VAL A 186 24.59 15.33 25.01
CA VAL A 186 24.01 16.69 24.86
C VAL A 186 23.84 17.37 26.23
N GLN A 187 24.25 16.73 27.33
CA GLN A 187 24.45 17.33 28.65
C GLN A 187 25.94 17.61 28.88
#